data_AF-A0A847M1J4-F1
#
_entry.id   AF-A0A847M1J4-F1
#
_cell.length_a   1.000
_cell.length_b   1.000
_cell.length_c   1.000
_cell.angle_alpha   90.00
_cell.angle_beta   90.00
_cell.angle_gamma   90.00
#
_symmetry.space_group_name_H-M   'P 1'
#
loop_
_entity.id
_entity.type
_entity.pdbx_description
1 polymer ?
#
loop_
_entity_poly.entity_id
_entity_poly.type
_entity_poly.pdbx_seq_one_letter_code
_entity_poly.pdbx_strand_id
1 'polypeptide(L)'
;MNGLASKPKCYFCPVCDGHACMNELPGLGGVFDNYNFIANVREWDEVSETVTLNLAALPRIRLAPMTGAMQNMGYDEEGPYYYEAVQGCLQAGIGLCIGDGYPDEKLQHGIAALETNHARGAVFIKPYINKKILERMAWAGKAAELFGVDIDSYNIVTMRNLVSLEKKGVTELLELKEAAHNTWGVPFAIKGVFTEADIALVKEVKPDVVVVSNHGGRIETEQGSTASFLQRYGKVLSSYTGELWVDGGL
;
A
#
# COMPACT_ATOMS: atom_id res chain seq x y z
N MET A 1 19.24 -11.14 -20.88
CA MET A 1 18.70 -9.81 -20.54
C MET A 1 17.93 -9.34 -21.76
N ASN A 2 16.63 -9.63 -21.82
CA ASN A 2 15.77 -9.07 -22.86
C ASN A 2 15.62 -7.59 -22.54
N GLY A 3 16.09 -6.72 -23.42
CA GLY A 3 15.91 -5.28 -23.28
C GLY A 3 14.42 -4.97 -23.29
N LEU A 4 13.93 -4.34 -22.23
CA LEU A 4 12.59 -3.75 -22.17
C LEU A 4 12.42 -2.85 -23.40
N ALA A 5 11.37 -3.07 -24.19
CA ALA A 5 11.16 -2.36 -25.44
C ALA A 5 10.72 -0.90 -25.20
N SER A 6 10.34 -0.55 -23.97
CA SER A 6 10.04 0.80 -23.53
C SER A 6 11.10 1.38 -22.60
N LYS A 7 11.29 2.71 -22.69
CA LYS A 7 12.22 3.45 -21.84
C LYS A 7 11.73 3.36 -20.39
N PRO A 8 12.59 2.92 -19.44
CA PRO A 8 12.22 2.88 -18.03
C PRO A 8 11.81 4.27 -17.55
N LYS A 9 10.76 4.34 -16.74
CA LYS A 9 10.30 5.59 -16.12
C LYS A 9 11.11 5.96 -14.88
N CYS A 10 11.79 4.98 -14.27
CA CYS A 10 12.77 5.23 -13.23
C CYS A 10 14.03 5.87 -13.83
N TYR A 11 14.58 6.88 -13.16
CA TYR A 11 15.86 7.48 -13.52
C TYR A 11 17.07 6.73 -12.96
N PHE A 12 16.84 5.69 -12.14
CA PHE A 12 17.90 4.91 -11.49
C PHE A 12 18.92 5.80 -10.77
N CYS A 13 18.40 6.79 -10.04
CA CYS A 13 19.23 7.69 -9.26
C CYS A 13 20.10 6.89 -8.27
N PRO A 14 21.34 7.35 -7.99
CA PRO A 14 22.17 6.74 -6.94
C PRO A 14 21.48 6.73 -5.57
N VAL A 15 20.59 7.70 -5.33
CA VAL A 15 19.74 7.80 -4.15
C VAL A 15 18.31 8.08 -4.61
N CYS A 16 17.34 7.31 -4.11
CA CYS A 16 15.92 7.52 -4.39
C CYS A 16 15.33 8.50 -3.37
N ASP A 17 15.49 9.80 -3.61
CA ASP A 17 15.07 10.87 -2.68
C ASP A 17 13.90 11.72 -3.19
N GLY A 18 13.34 11.37 -4.34
CA GLY A 18 12.19 12.04 -4.92
C GLY A 18 12.48 13.36 -5.67
N HIS A 19 13.73 13.84 -5.74
CA HIS A 19 14.01 15.11 -6.44
C HIS A 19 14.00 14.97 -7.97
N ALA A 20 14.50 13.85 -8.50
CA ALA A 20 14.66 13.69 -9.94
C ALA A 20 13.32 13.48 -10.69
N CYS A 21 12.38 12.74 -10.10
CA CYS A 21 11.07 12.43 -10.68
C CYS A 21 9.95 13.35 -10.15
N MET A 22 10.28 14.61 -9.90
CA MET A 22 9.34 15.59 -9.31
C MET A 22 8.06 15.72 -10.14
N ASN A 23 6.90 15.53 -9.50
CA ASN A 23 5.56 15.60 -10.10
C ASN A 23 5.27 14.59 -11.23
N GLU A 24 6.09 13.56 -11.41
CA GLU A 24 5.90 12.59 -12.48
C GLU A 24 4.83 11.54 -12.15
N LEU A 25 3.58 11.88 -12.48
CA LEU A 25 2.40 11.02 -12.35
C LEU A 25 1.61 11.01 -13.68
N PRO A 26 1.49 9.88 -14.40
CA PRO A 26 2.00 8.54 -14.05
C PRO A 26 3.50 8.38 -14.27
N GLY A 27 4.15 7.71 -13.33
CA GLY A 27 5.60 7.66 -13.15
C GLY A 27 5.92 7.34 -11.68
N LEU A 28 7.18 7.53 -11.27
CA LEU A 28 7.62 7.28 -9.89
C LEU A 28 7.54 8.51 -8.98
N GLY A 29 7.08 9.66 -9.49
CA GLY A 29 6.93 10.89 -8.71
C GLY A 29 5.75 10.87 -7.73
N GLY A 30 5.56 11.99 -7.06
CA GLY A 30 4.45 12.27 -6.16
C GLY A 30 3.66 13.51 -6.61
N VAL A 31 2.73 13.96 -5.75
CA VAL A 31 2.02 15.24 -5.95
C VAL A 31 2.77 16.36 -5.23
N PHE A 32 2.36 17.61 -5.49
CA PHE A 32 2.82 18.80 -4.75
C PHE A 32 4.35 18.91 -4.65
N ASP A 33 5.03 18.90 -5.79
CA ASP A 33 6.49 18.97 -5.90
C ASP A 33 7.21 17.86 -5.11
N ASN A 34 6.58 16.68 -5.03
CA ASN A 34 7.03 15.52 -4.27
C ASN A 34 7.20 15.77 -2.76
N TYR A 35 6.55 16.79 -2.19
CA TYR A 35 6.75 17.19 -0.80
C TYR A 35 6.71 16.01 0.19
N ASN A 36 5.63 15.22 0.14
CA ASN A 36 5.48 14.05 1.03
C ASN A 36 6.43 12.90 0.68
N PHE A 37 6.80 12.72 -0.60
CA PHE A 37 7.77 11.70 -0.98
C PHE A 37 9.16 12.06 -0.42
N ILE A 38 9.64 13.28 -0.65
CA ILE A 38 10.91 13.77 -0.11
C ILE A 38 10.92 13.68 1.42
N ALA A 39 9.84 14.10 2.08
CA ALA A 39 9.70 14.01 3.54
C ALA A 39 9.72 12.55 4.04
N ASN A 40 9.03 11.64 3.36
CA ASN A 40 9.03 10.22 3.69
C ASN A 40 10.44 9.61 3.67
N VAL A 41 11.28 9.98 2.70
CA VAL A 41 12.66 9.45 2.64
C VAL A 41 13.52 10.07 3.74
N ARG A 42 13.49 11.40 3.87
CA ARG A 42 14.36 12.15 4.78
C ARG A 42 14.11 11.83 6.26
N GLU A 43 12.84 11.77 6.68
CA GLU A 43 12.50 11.83 8.10
C GLU A 43 12.71 10.50 8.84
N TRP A 44 12.94 9.39 8.15
CA TRP A 44 13.40 8.16 8.81
C TRP A 44 14.76 8.34 9.47
N ASP A 45 15.70 9.03 8.79
CA ASP A 45 17.01 9.33 9.33
C ASP A 45 16.89 10.25 10.56
N GLU A 46 16.09 11.31 10.47
CA GLU A 46 15.85 12.25 11.59
C GLU A 46 15.21 11.56 12.79
N VAL A 47 14.18 10.73 12.57
CA VAL A 47 13.53 9.99 13.66
C VAL A 47 14.50 8.99 14.30
N SER A 48 15.37 8.36 13.51
CA SER A 48 16.34 7.39 14.03
C SER A 48 17.29 7.99 15.07
N GLU A 49 17.63 9.28 14.95
CA GLU A 49 18.48 10.01 15.90
C GLU A 49 17.80 10.27 17.24
N THR A 50 16.47 10.22 17.27
CA THR A 50 15.67 10.54 18.48
C THR A 50 15.22 9.31 19.26
N VAL A 51 15.48 8.10 18.74
CA VAL A 51 15.04 6.83 19.34
C VAL A 51 16.21 5.91 19.64
N THR A 52 16.09 5.08 20.68
CA THR A 52 17.06 4.01 20.92
C THR A 52 16.73 2.82 20.03
N LEU A 53 17.62 2.51 19.09
CA LEU A 53 17.46 1.38 18.18
C LEU A 53 17.63 0.04 18.93
N ASN A 54 16.60 -0.80 18.87
CA ASN A 54 16.72 -2.19 19.31
C ASN A 54 17.23 -3.06 18.15
N LEU A 55 18.52 -3.37 18.17
CA LEU A 55 19.16 -4.20 17.12
C LEU A 55 18.93 -5.70 17.30
N ALA A 56 18.23 -6.13 18.36
CA ALA A 56 18.04 -7.56 18.64
C ALA A 56 17.01 -8.23 17.72
N ALA A 57 16.09 -7.47 17.13
CA ALA A 57 15.09 -7.99 16.20
C ALA A 57 14.81 -6.97 15.09
N LEU A 58 15.08 -7.35 13.85
CA LEU A 58 14.66 -6.58 12.68
C LEU A 58 13.16 -6.77 12.45
N PRO A 59 12.45 -5.72 11.98
CA PRO A 59 11.05 -5.86 11.58
C PRO A 59 10.92 -6.82 10.40
N ARG A 60 9.76 -7.47 10.29
CA ARG A 60 9.44 -8.25 9.08
C ARG A 60 9.18 -7.28 7.94
N ILE A 61 9.79 -7.56 6.79
CA ILE A 61 9.64 -6.76 5.57
C ILE A 61 8.59 -7.42 4.69
N ARG A 62 7.77 -6.61 4.03
CA ARG A 62 6.86 -7.06 2.97
C ARG A 62 6.93 -6.14 1.77
N LEU A 63 6.60 -6.68 0.61
CA LEU A 63 6.29 -5.90 -0.59
C LEU A 63 5.05 -5.03 -0.31
N ALA A 64 5.10 -3.74 -0.63
CA ALA A 64 3.91 -2.88 -0.60
C ALA A 64 3.00 -3.17 -1.80
N PRO A 65 1.66 -3.02 -1.69
CA PRO A 65 0.75 -3.25 -2.81
C PRO A 65 0.95 -2.18 -3.89
N MET A 66 1.60 -2.56 -4.99
CA MET A 66 1.92 -1.67 -6.12
C MET A 66 1.26 -2.19 -7.39
N THR A 67 0.72 -1.26 -8.20
CA THR A 67 0.10 -1.57 -9.49
C THR A 67 0.44 -0.52 -10.56
N GLY A 68 0.10 -0.81 -11.80
CA GLY A 68 0.39 0.06 -12.93
C GLY A 68 1.85 0.01 -13.34
N ALA A 69 2.39 -1.19 -13.49
CA ALA A 69 3.76 -1.42 -13.94
C ALA A 69 4.02 -0.74 -15.28
N MET A 70 3.06 -0.81 -16.21
CA MET A 70 3.19 -0.11 -17.50
C MET A 70 3.21 1.41 -17.31
N GLN A 71 2.27 1.94 -16.52
CA GLN A 71 2.11 3.38 -16.36
C GLN A 71 3.20 4.02 -15.49
N ASN A 72 3.73 3.31 -14.50
CA ASN A 72 4.62 3.89 -13.49
C ASN A 72 6.07 3.44 -13.61
N MET A 73 6.32 2.20 -14.06
CA MET A 73 7.66 1.61 -14.08
C MET A 73 8.25 1.52 -15.49
N GLY A 74 7.39 1.47 -16.51
CA GLY A 74 7.80 1.31 -17.90
C GLY A 74 7.91 -0.16 -18.32
N TYR A 75 7.03 -1.02 -17.82
CA TYR A 75 6.84 -2.36 -18.37
C TYR A 75 6.08 -2.29 -19.70
N ASP A 76 6.37 -3.23 -20.60
CA ASP A 76 5.65 -3.36 -21.87
C ASP A 76 4.24 -3.96 -21.68
N GLU A 77 4.09 -4.84 -20.68
CA GLU A 77 2.84 -5.46 -20.27
C GLU A 77 2.69 -5.42 -18.75
N GLU A 78 1.45 -5.41 -18.25
CA GLU A 78 1.15 -5.27 -16.82
C GLU A 78 1.45 -6.57 -16.04
N GLY A 79 1.12 -7.73 -16.62
CA GLY A 79 1.20 -9.04 -15.97
C GLY A 79 2.58 -9.47 -15.45
N PRO A 80 3.67 -9.38 -16.24
CA PRO A 80 4.99 -9.87 -15.84
C PRO A 80 5.48 -9.33 -14.49
N TYR A 81 5.21 -8.05 -14.20
CA TYR A 81 5.59 -7.41 -12.95
C TYR A 81 5.14 -8.19 -11.70
N TYR A 82 3.88 -8.65 -11.68
CA TYR A 82 3.33 -9.33 -10.51
C TYR A 82 4.01 -10.68 -10.26
N TYR A 83 4.31 -11.44 -11.32
CA TYR A 83 5.03 -12.71 -11.19
C TYR A 83 6.47 -12.51 -10.73
N GLU A 84 7.17 -11.55 -11.33
CA GLU A 84 8.56 -11.21 -10.97
C GLU A 84 8.66 -10.74 -9.51
N ALA A 85 7.77 -9.84 -9.10
CA ALA A 85 7.75 -9.30 -7.74
C ALA A 85 7.43 -10.39 -6.69
N VAL A 86 6.42 -11.23 -6.95
CA VAL A 86 6.06 -12.33 -6.05
C VAL A 86 7.21 -13.34 -5.93
N GLN A 87 7.77 -13.79 -7.05
CA GLN A 87 8.87 -14.75 -7.04
C GLN A 87 10.12 -14.21 -6.35
N GLY A 88 10.48 -12.96 -6.62
CA GLY A 88 11.61 -12.29 -5.97
C GLY A 88 11.43 -12.19 -4.46
N CYS A 89 10.24 -11.81 -4.00
CA CYS A 89 9.93 -11.73 -2.57
C CYS A 89 9.98 -13.10 -1.89
N LEU A 90 9.44 -14.15 -2.52
CA LEU A 90 9.51 -15.51 -2.00
C LEU A 90 10.96 -16.01 -1.86
N GLN A 91 11.80 -15.75 -2.85
CA GLN A 91 13.23 -16.11 -2.81
C GLN A 91 13.98 -15.36 -1.69
N ALA A 92 13.56 -14.13 -1.39
CA ALA A 92 14.16 -13.29 -0.35
C ALA A 92 13.54 -13.49 1.05
N GLY A 93 12.49 -14.29 1.19
CA GLY A 93 11.75 -14.43 2.46
C GLY A 93 10.98 -13.17 2.87
N ILE A 94 10.58 -12.35 1.91
CA ILE A 94 9.82 -11.11 2.09
C ILE A 94 8.32 -11.42 2.00
N GLY A 95 7.52 -10.86 2.91
CA GLY A 95 6.06 -10.99 2.90
C GLY A 95 5.42 -10.39 1.64
N LEU A 96 4.27 -10.89 1.24
CA LEU A 96 3.63 -10.52 -0.03
C LEU A 96 2.44 -9.58 0.21
N CYS A 97 2.38 -8.49 -0.55
CA CYS A 97 1.13 -7.77 -0.78
C CYS A 97 0.84 -7.68 -2.26
N ILE A 98 -0.44 -7.78 -2.59
CA ILE A 98 -0.98 -7.38 -3.89
C ILE A 98 -2.04 -6.31 -3.67
N GLY A 99 -2.32 -5.54 -4.71
CA GLY A 99 -3.37 -4.53 -4.68
C GLY A 99 -4.12 -4.43 -5.99
N ASP A 100 -5.22 -3.70 -5.98
CA ASP A 100 -5.97 -3.41 -7.19
C ASP A 100 -5.59 -2.06 -7.84
N GLY A 101 -6.08 -1.87 -9.05
CA GLY A 101 -5.88 -0.69 -9.87
C GLY A 101 -6.91 -0.68 -10.99
N TYR A 102 -6.77 0.25 -11.93
CA TYR A 102 -7.54 0.24 -13.16
C TYR A 102 -6.66 -0.17 -14.35
N PRO A 103 -7.11 -1.09 -15.21
CA PRO A 103 -8.34 -1.89 -15.10
C PRO A 103 -8.22 -3.05 -14.08
N ASP A 104 -9.32 -3.79 -13.86
CA ASP A 104 -9.41 -4.87 -12.85
C ASP A 104 -8.40 -6.02 -13.05
N GLU A 105 -7.86 -6.17 -14.27
CA GLU A 105 -6.83 -7.18 -14.61
C GLU A 105 -5.58 -7.08 -13.73
N LYS A 106 -5.28 -5.88 -13.20
CA LYS A 106 -4.15 -5.64 -12.29
C LYS A 106 -4.25 -6.49 -11.02
N LEU A 107 -5.43 -6.52 -10.40
CA LEU A 107 -5.67 -7.38 -9.25
C LEU A 107 -5.62 -8.85 -9.66
N GLN A 108 -6.19 -9.19 -10.81
CA GLN A 108 -6.23 -10.56 -11.31
C GLN A 108 -4.82 -11.12 -11.56
N HIS A 109 -3.90 -10.32 -12.11
CA HIS A 109 -2.49 -10.70 -12.26
C HIS A 109 -1.83 -10.93 -10.90
N GLY A 110 -2.08 -10.07 -9.92
CA GLY A 110 -1.59 -10.27 -8.54
C GLY A 110 -2.09 -11.59 -7.93
N ILE A 111 -3.40 -11.87 -8.05
CA ILE A 111 -4.00 -13.13 -7.56
C ILE A 111 -3.37 -14.32 -8.28
N ALA A 112 -3.28 -14.30 -9.60
CA ALA A 112 -2.73 -15.39 -10.39
C ALA A 112 -1.24 -15.65 -10.06
N ALA A 113 -0.47 -14.59 -9.80
CA ALA A 113 0.92 -14.70 -9.36
C ALA A 113 1.04 -15.40 -8.00
N LEU A 114 0.16 -15.09 -7.03
CA LEU A 114 0.11 -15.80 -5.75
C LEU A 114 -0.27 -17.27 -5.93
N GLU A 115 -1.34 -17.56 -6.68
CA GLU A 115 -1.85 -18.91 -6.89
C GLU A 115 -0.85 -19.81 -7.61
N THR A 116 -0.18 -19.30 -8.65
CA THR A 116 0.84 -20.02 -9.42
C THR A 116 2.02 -20.44 -8.55
N ASN A 117 2.37 -19.62 -7.56
CA ASN A 117 3.45 -19.91 -6.62
C ASN A 117 2.96 -20.63 -5.35
N HIS A 118 1.68 -21.04 -5.30
CA HIS A 118 1.04 -21.63 -4.12
C HIS A 118 1.25 -20.80 -2.84
N ALA A 119 1.31 -19.48 -3.00
CA ALA A 119 1.56 -18.53 -1.94
C ALA A 119 0.27 -17.84 -1.51
N ARG A 120 0.30 -17.26 -0.31
CA ARG A 120 -0.72 -16.33 0.17
C ARG A 120 -0.09 -14.97 0.44
N GLY A 121 -0.88 -13.92 0.38
CA GLY A 121 -0.42 -12.55 0.65
C GLY A 121 -1.55 -11.64 1.09
N ALA A 122 -1.19 -10.47 1.62
CA ALA A 122 -2.16 -9.45 1.97
C ALA A 122 -2.74 -8.80 0.70
N VAL A 123 -4.05 -8.64 0.65
CA VAL A 123 -4.76 -8.12 -0.51
C VAL A 123 -5.40 -6.79 -0.15
N PHE A 124 -4.84 -5.70 -0.69
CA PHE A 124 -5.33 -4.35 -0.47
C PHE A 124 -6.22 -3.89 -1.62
N ILE A 125 -7.44 -3.47 -1.29
CA ILE A 125 -8.43 -3.04 -2.27
C ILE A 125 -8.71 -1.56 -2.04
N LYS A 126 -8.70 -0.77 -3.10
CA LYS A 126 -9.05 0.65 -3.05
C LYS A 126 -10.48 0.85 -2.57
N PRO A 127 -10.85 2.04 -2.10
CA PRO A 127 -12.08 2.22 -1.35
C PRO A 127 -13.26 2.45 -2.31
N TYR A 128 -13.59 1.45 -3.12
CA TYR A 128 -14.80 1.41 -3.93
C TYR A 128 -16.04 1.16 -3.06
N ILE A 129 -17.24 1.32 -3.59
CA ILE A 129 -18.47 0.84 -2.91
C ILE A 129 -18.31 -0.60 -2.41
N ASN A 130 -18.81 -0.92 -1.21
CA ASN A 130 -18.55 -2.19 -0.54
C ASN A 130 -18.89 -3.41 -1.39
N LYS A 131 -19.97 -3.35 -2.18
CA LYS A 131 -20.32 -4.41 -3.15
C LYS A 131 -19.14 -4.79 -4.06
N LYS A 132 -18.39 -3.81 -4.57
CA LYS A 132 -17.24 -4.05 -5.45
C LYS A 132 -16.03 -4.56 -4.66
N ILE A 133 -15.84 -4.09 -3.43
CA ILE A 133 -14.77 -4.61 -2.56
C ILE A 133 -15.03 -6.09 -2.25
N LEU A 134 -16.25 -6.46 -1.86
CA LEU A 134 -16.64 -7.84 -1.57
C LEU A 134 -16.49 -8.76 -2.78
N GLU A 135 -16.83 -8.29 -3.97
CA GLU A 135 -16.59 -9.01 -5.22
C GLU A 135 -15.10 -9.33 -5.42
N ARG A 136 -14.21 -8.36 -5.19
CA ARG A 136 -12.77 -8.54 -5.32
C ARG A 136 -12.17 -9.39 -4.20
N MET A 137 -12.69 -9.29 -2.98
CA MET A 137 -12.35 -10.22 -1.90
C MET A 137 -12.71 -11.66 -2.29
N ALA A 138 -13.86 -11.87 -2.95
CA ALA A 138 -14.24 -13.18 -3.46
C ALA A 138 -13.29 -13.71 -4.54
N TRP A 139 -12.80 -12.85 -5.44
CA TRP A 139 -11.77 -13.26 -6.42
C TRP A 139 -10.48 -13.73 -5.73
N ALA A 140 -10.05 -13.02 -4.68
CA ALA A 140 -8.77 -13.28 -4.03
C ALA A 140 -8.85 -14.28 -2.85
N GLY A 141 -10.04 -14.76 -2.49
CA GLY A 141 -10.29 -15.46 -1.23
C GLY A 141 -9.37 -16.64 -0.90
N LYS A 142 -8.93 -17.40 -1.92
CA LYS A 142 -7.99 -18.53 -1.72
C LYS A 142 -6.54 -18.10 -1.53
N ALA A 143 -6.16 -16.96 -2.12
CA ALA A 143 -4.80 -16.43 -2.09
C ALA A 143 -4.60 -15.39 -0.96
N ALA A 144 -5.68 -14.87 -0.37
CA ALA A 144 -5.59 -13.87 0.68
C ALA A 144 -5.12 -14.49 2.00
N GLU A 145 -4.10 -13.92 2.64
CA GLU A 145 -3.79 -14.15 4.07
C GLU A 145 -4.42 -13.07 4.97
N LEU A 146 -4.75 -11.92 4.39
CA LEU A 146 -5.34 -10.74 5.00
C LEU A 146 -6.06 -9.94 3.91
N PHE A 147 -7.16 -9.28 4.27
CA PHE A 147 -7.80 -8.28 3.41
C PHE A 147 -7.62 -6.88 4.00
N GLY A 148 -7.36 -5.89 3.16
CA GLY A 148 -7.25 -4.50 3.59
C GLY A 148 -7.92 -3.53 2.64
N VAL A 149 -8.28 -2.36 3.17
CA VAL A 149 -8.78 -1.23 2.36
C VAL A 149 -7.77 -0.09 2.38
N ASP A 150 -7.40 0.42 1.20
CA ASP A 150 -6.59 1.63 1.03
C ASP A 150 -7.48 2.88 1.22
N ILE A 151 -7.73 3.30 2.46
CA ILE A 151 -8.68 4.37 2.76
C ILE A 151 -8.23 5.75 2.25
N ASP A 152 -6.95 5.91 1.91
CA ASP A 152 -6.37 7.16 1.41
C ASP A 152 -6.51 7.31 -0.12
N SER A 153 -6.82 6.21 -0.80
CA SER A 153 -6.68 6.10 -2.25
C SER A 153 -7.80 6.80 -3.04
N TYR A 154 -8.86 7.27 -2.38
CA TYR A 154 -9.90 8.08 -3.05
C TYR A 154 -9.34 9.44 -3.54
N ASN A 155 -8.18 9.85 -3.02
CA ASN A 155 -7.46 11.06 -3.44
C ASN A 155 -6.42 10.83 -4.56
N ILE A 156 -6.35 9.64 -5.17
CA ILE A 156 -5.42 9.37 -6.29
C ILE A 156 -5.88 10.14 -7.53
N VAL A 157 -5.13 11.19 -7.90
CA VAL A 157 -5.42 12.06 -9.05
C VAL A 157 -5.52 11.28 -10.35
N THR A 158 -4.61 10.33 -10.58
CA THR A 158 -4.54 9.54 -11.82
C THR A 158 -5.69 8.54 -11.99
N MET A 159 -6.51 8.32 -10.95
CA MET A 159 -7.66 7.40 -10.99
C MET A 159 -9.02 8.11 -10.99
N ARG A 160 -9.07 9.43 -10.72
CA ARG A 160 -10.32 10.22 -10.58
C ARG A 160 -11.31 10.06 -11.74
N ASN A 161 -10.81 9.91 -12.96
CA ASN A 161 -11.63 9.78 -14.17
C ASN A 161 -11.73 8.35 -14.71
N LEU A 162 -11.13 7.38 -14.02
CA LEU A 162 -11.12 5.98 -14.45
C LEU A 162 -12.11 5.14 -13.64
N VAL A 163 -12.32 5.50 -12.38
CA VAL A 163 -13.16 4.76 -11.44
C VAL A 163 -13.78 5.70 -10.39
N SER A 164 -14.85 5.24 -9.74
CA SER A 164 -15.43 5.91 -8.58
C SER A 164 -14.89 5.28 -7.29
N LEU A 165 -14.19 6.08 -6.49
CA LEU A 165 -13.66 5.75 -5.17
C LEU A 165 -14.30 6.68 -4.14
N GLU A 166 -14.52 6.20 -2.92
CA GLU A 166 -15.21 6.93 -1.86
C GLU A 166 -14.40 6.96 -0.57
N LYS A 167 -14.60 8.00 0.23
CA LYS A 167 -14.09 8.02 1.60
C LYS A 167 -14.91 7.05 2.44
N LYS A 168 -14.24 6.14 3.15
CA LYS A 168 -14.90 5.14 4.00
C LYS A 168 -15.20 5.66 5.40
N GLY A 169 -16.38 5.34 5.91
CA GLY A 169 -16.78 5.53 7.30
C GLY A 169 -16.67 4.26 8.12
N VAL A 170 -17.05 4.36 9.39
CA VAL A 170 -17.00 3.25 10.36
C VAL A 170 -17.88 2.10 9.91
N THR A 171 -19.12 2.39 9.49
CA THR A 171 -20.11 1.38 9.08
C THR A 171 -19.60 0.56 7.91
N GLU A 172 -19.09 1.21 6.86
CA GLU A 172 -18.61 0.51 5.67
C GLU A 172 -17.41 -0.38 5.98
N LEU A 173 -16.50 0.07 6.86
CA LEU A 173 -15.32 -0.72 7.22
C LEU A 173 -15.65 -1.89 8.15
N LEU A 174 -16.62 -1.73 9.06
CA LEU A 174 -17.08 -2.83 9.90
C LEU A 174 -17.72 -3.94 9.07
N GLU A 175 -18.53 -3.60 8.06
CA GLU A 175 -19.10 -4.59 7.13
C GLU A 175 -18.00 -5.43 6.44
N LEU A 176 -16.96 -4.76 5.93
CA LEU A 176 -15.86 -5.44 5.24
C LEU A 176 -15.00 -6.29 6.19
N LYS A 177 -14.77 -5.79 7.41
CA LYS A 177 -14.09 -6.53 8.47
C LYS A 177 -14.86 -7.80 8.84
N GLU A 178 -16.16 -7.69 9.07
CA GLU A 178 -17.03 -8.84 9.36
C GLU A 178 -17.03 -9.84 8.20
N ALA A 179 -17.07 -9.38 6.95
CA ALA A 179 -16.99 -10.25 5.78
C ALA A 179 -15.64 -11.00 5.72
N ALA A 180 -14.52 -10.29 5.93
CA ALA A 180 -13.17 -10.88 5.97
C ALA A 180 -13.09 -12.02 7.00
N HIS A 181 -13.58 -11.76 8.21
CA HIS A 181 -13.59 -12.72 9.33
C HIS A 181 -14.52 -13.90 9.07
N ASN A 182 -15.77 -13.64 8.70
CA ASN A 182 -16.82 -14.66 8.67
C ASN A 182 -16.78 -15.53 7.41
N THR A 183 -16.28 -14.99 6.28
CA THR A 183 -16.29 -15.71 5.00
C THR A 183 -14.97 -16.43 4.73
N TRP A 184 -13.84 -15.80 5.06
CA TRP A 184 -12.51 -16.34 4.75
C TRP A 184 -11.67 -16.65 5.99
N GLY A 185 -12.09 -16.21 7.18
CA GLY A 185 -11.34 -16.45 8.41
C GLY A 185 -9.97 -15.75 8.44
N VAL A 186 -9.84 -14.62 7.75
CA VAL A 186 -8.59 -13.86 7.63
C VAL A 186 -8.69 -12.49 8.29
N PRO A 187 -7.59 -11.88 8.77
CA PRO A 187 -7.61 -10.57 9.39
C PRO A 187 -8.00 -9.45 8.41
N PHE A 188 -8.42 -8.32 8.97
CA PHE A 188 -8.77 -7.12 8.24
C PHE A 188 -7.82 -5.95 8.57
N ALA A 189 -7.34 -5.25 7.53
CA ALA A 189 -6.47 -4.09 7.64
C ALA A 189 -7.13 -2.79 7.17
N ILE A 190 -6.75 -1.69 7.80
CA ILE A 190 -6.93 -0.34 7.26
C ILE A 190 -5.57 0.19 6.86
N LYS A 191 -5.37 0.49 5.57
CA LYS A 191 -4.15 1.10 5.03
C LYS A 191 -4.40 2.52 4.57
N GLY A 192 -3.43 3.40 4.81
CA GLY A 192 -3.53 4.82 4.47
C GLY A 192 -3.87 5.71 5.66
N VAL A 193 -3.57 5.25 6.89
CA VAL A 193 -3.81 6.04 8.10
C VAL A 193 -2.75 7.12 8.21
N PHE A 194 -3.12 8.38 7.99
CA PHE A 194 -2.17 9.50 7.96
C PHE A 194 -2.70 10.83 8.51
N THR A 195 -3.97 10.87 8.93
CA THR A 195 -4.59 12.07 9.50
C THR A 195 -5.23 11.76 10.85
N GLU A 196 -5.56 12.80 11.64
CA GLU A 196 -6.28 12.61 12.91
C GLU A 196 -7.68 12.00 12.71
N ALA A 197 -8.32 12.29 11.58
CA ALA A 197 -9.60 11.68 11.22
C ALA A 197 -9.45 10.16 11.00
N ASP A 198 -8.34 9.72 10.42
CA ASP A 198 -8.07 8.28 10.24
C ASP A 198 -7.79 7.59 11.57
N ILE A 199 -7.13 8.28 12.52
CA ILE A 199 -6.96 7.77 13.88
C ILE A 199 -8.31 7.59 14.56
N ALA A 200 -9.23 8.54 14.41
CA ALA A 200 -10.60 8.42 14.93
C ALA A 200 -11.32 7.20 14.32
N LEU A 201 -11.17 6.98 13.01
CA LEU A 201 -11.71 5.82 12.32
C LEU A 201 -11.15 4.50 12.87
N VAL A 202 -9.84 4.42 13.10
CA VAL A 202 -9.17 3.25 13.70
C VAL A 202 -9.70 2.95 15.09
N LYS A 203 -9.93 3.97 15.93
CA LYS A 203 -10.44 3.79 17.30
C LYS A 203 -11.81 3.12 17.35
N GLU A 204 -12.66 3.45 16.38
CA GLU A 204 -14.02 2.91 16.27
C GLU A 204 -14.02 1.51 15.63
N VAL A 205 -13.30 1.34 14.51
CA VAL A 205 -13.31 0.08 13.74
C VAL A 205 -12.45 -1.02 14.40
N LYS A 206 -11.36 -0.62 15.05
CA LYS A 206 -10.36 -1.49 15.69
C LYS A 206 -9.91 -2.62 14.75
N PRO A 207 -9.33 -2.32 13.58
CA PRO A 207 -8.91 -3.35 12.63
C PRO A 207 -7.83 -4.24 13.22
N ASP A 208 -7.68 -5.45 12.72
CA ASP A 208 -6.62 -6.37 13.18
C ASP A 208 -5.24 -5.81 12.84
N VAL A 209 -5.16 -5.05 11.75
CA VAL A 209 -3.93 -4.40 11.27
C VAL A 209 -4.20 -2.94 10.89
N VAL A 210 -3.31 -2.04 11.29
CA VAL A 210 -3.26 -0.67 10.78
C VAL A 210 -1.99 -0.48 9.98
N VAL A 211 -2.07 0.17 8.81
CA VAL A 211 -0.92 0.58 8.01
C VAL A 211 -0.84 2.11 7.94
N VAL A 212 0.16 2.67 8.62
CA VAL A 212 0.55 4.08 8.47
C VAL A 212 1.14 4.27 7.08
N SER A 213 0.48 5.06 6.24
CA SER A 213 0.78 5.21 4.83
C SER A 213 0.21 6.53 4.34
N ASN A 214 0.95 7.26 3.52
CA ASN A 214 0.45 8.38 2.72
C ASN A 214 0.58 8.08 1.21
N HIS A 215 0.47 6.79 0.87
CA HIS A 215 0.60 6.26 -0.48
C HIS A 215 1.95 6.58 -1.14
N GLY A 216 3.02 6.66 -0.34
CA GLY A 216 4.36 7.05 -0.80
C GLY A 216 4.45 8.50 -1.28
N GLY A 217 3.58 9.39 -0.80
CA GLY A 217 3.51 10.79 -1.24
C GLY A 217 2.87 11.00 -2.62
N ARG A 218 2.11 10.00 -3.11
CA ARG A 218 1.52 9.99 -4.46
C ARG A 218 0.07 10.42 -4.53
N ILE A 219 -0.52 10.79 -3.40
CA ILE A 219 -1.90 11.24 -3.27
C ILE A 219 -1.98 12.63 -2.66
N GLU A 220 -3.06 13.33 -2.94
CA GLU A 220 -3.37 14.58 -2.25
C GLU A 220 -3.80 14.29 -0.80
N THR A 221 -2.97 14.68 0.16
CA THR A 221 -3.23 14.54 1.60
C THR A 221 -2.46 15.61 2.39
N GLU A 222 -2.56 15.60 3.72
CA GLU A 222 -1.80 16.50 4.59
C GLU A 222 -0.29 16.39 4.36
N GLN A 223 0.43 17.49 4.57
CA GLN A 223 1.88 17.52 4.42
C GLN A 223 2.57 16.84 5.60
N GLY A 224 3.51 15.95 5.33
CA GLY A 224 4.34 15.29 6.34
C GLY A 224 4.86 13.91 5.90
N SER A 225 5.62 13.26 6.79
CA SER A 225 6.13 11.90 6.57
C SER A 225 5.41 10.84 7.41
N THR A 226 5.43 9.59 6.92
CA THR A 226 4.98 8.42 7.69
C THR A 226 5.87 8.13 8.90
N ALA A 227 7.15 8.45 8.85
CA ALA A 227 8.08 8.32 9.99
C ALA A 227 7.65 9.21 11.17
N SER A 228 7.48 10.51 10.94
CA SER A 228 7.05 11.48 11.96
C SER A 228 5.64 11.20 12.46
N PHE A 229 4.73 10.82 11.57
CA PHE A 229 3.37 10.42 11.96
C PHE A 229 3.39 9.19 12.88
N LEU A 230 4.17 8.17 12.52
CA LEU A 230 4.33 6.96 13.32
C LEU A 230 4.97 7.26 14.68
N GLN A 231 6.00 8.10 14.73
CA GLN A 231 6.61 8.51 16.00
C GLN A 231 5.60 9.18 16.93
N ARG A 232 4.77 10.07 16.39
CA ARG A 232 3.78 10.82 17.17
C ARG A 232 2.60 9.97 17.63
N TYR A 233 2.05 9.13 16.74
CA TYR A 233 0.77 8.47 16.95
C TYR A 233 0.86 6.94 17.08
N GLY A 234 2.02 6.33 16.89
CA GLY A 234 2.19 4.87 16.89
C GLY A 234 1.68 4.21 18.17
N LYS A 235 2.01 4.77 19.35
CA LYS A 235 1.52 4.25 20.65
C LYS A 235 -0.01 4.30 20.77
N VAL A 236 -0.63 5.36 20.24
CA VAL A 236 -2.10 5.48 20.22
C VAL A 236 -2.68 4.42 19.31
N LEU A 237 -2.17 4.29 18.08
CA LEU A 237 -2.65 3.30 17.10
C LEU A 237 -2.52 1.86 17.62
N SER A 238 -1.39 1.50 18.21
CA SER A 238 -1.15 0.16 18.78
C SER A 238 -2.12 -0.22 19.90
N SER A 239 -2.84 0.74 20.50
CA SER A 239 -3.86 0.43 21.52
C SER A 239 -5.20 -0.02 20.92
N TYR A 240 -5.37 0.11 19.60
CA TYR A 240 -6.63 -0.17 18.88
C TYR A 240 -6.46 -1.18 17.74
N THR A 241 -5.30 -1.82 17.61
CA THR A 241 -5.03 -2.80 16.55
C THR A 241 -4.14 -3.93 17.06
N GLY A 242 -4.18 -5.09 16.41
CA GLY A 242 -3.31 -6.23 16.74
C GLY A 242 -1.89 -6.04 16.22
N GLU A 243 -1.74 -5.49 15.01
CA GLU A 243 -0.46 -5.17 14.41
C GLU A 243 -0.42 -3.76 13.81
N LEU A 244 0.73 -3.10 13.93
CA LEU A 244 0.98 -1.80 13.33
C LEU A 244 2.07 -1.94 12.26
N TRP A 245 1.71 -1.58 11.03
CA TRP A 245 2.56 -1.62 9.84
C TRP A 245 2.81 -0.17 9.36
N VAL A 246 3.85 0.01 8.56
CA VAL A 246 4.20 1.31 7.98
C VAL A 246 4.82 1.14 6.60
N ASP A 247 4.54 2.08 5.69
CA ASP A 247 5.26 2.24 4.42
C ASP A 247 5.64 3.71 4.18
N GLY A 248 6.30 3.99 3.06
CA GLY A 248 6.69 5.34 2.63
C GLY A 248 8.14 5.68 2.99
N GLY A 249 9.00 5.79 1.97
CA GLY A 249 10.40 6.23 2.13
C GLY A 249 11.39 5.19 2.64
N LEU A 250 10.95 3.94 2.82
CA LEU A 250 11.76 2.77 3.22
C LEU A 250 12.25 1.97 2.01
#